data_AF-A0A2J8XF56-F1
#
_entry.id   AF-A0A2J8XF56-F1
#
_cell.length_a   1.000
_cell.length_b   1.000
_cell.length_c   1.000
_cell.angle_alpha   90.00
_cell.angle_beta   90.00
_cell.angle_gamma   90.00
#
_symmetry.space_group_name_H-M   'P 1'
#
loop_
_entity.id
_entity.type
_entity.pdbx_description
1 polymer ?
#
loop_
_entity_poly.entity_id
_entity_poly.type
_entity_poly.pdbx_seq_one_letter_code
_entity_poly.pdbx_strand_id
1 'polypeptide(L)'
;MNMSVNKSPMINTCGGISSPYHEELWKLNFQHLSGERGHKSRPIFSITKEFILRFNQTQNSKEKEELLELARKIIFRCKRKLGLKTLGCGKHVHLPAAWTEVIYLAQCKGEIQDEALNMLYASLDHASFDYDHLPALFFVAESVLYRLCCDASLKTYLYSVEIK
;
A
#
# COMPACT_ATOMS: atom_id res chain seq x y z
N MET A 1 -3.85 8.99 -48.28
CA MET A 1 -3.82 9.79 -47.04
C MET A 1 -3.59 8.84 -45.88
N ASN A 2 -2.38 8.80 -45.34
CA ASN A 2 -2.03 7.98 -44.18
C ASN A 2 -2.20 8.81 -42.91
N MET A 3 -3.06 8.38 -41.99
CA MET A 3 -3.03 8.87 -40.61
C MET A 3 -2.70 7.70 -39.69
N SER A 4 -1.43 7.62 -39.29
CA SER A 4 -0.99 6.81 -38.16
C SER A 4 -1.47 7.49 -36.87
N VAL A 5 -2.51 6.96 -36.25
CA VAL A 5 -2.90 7.39 -34.91
C VAL A 5 -2.05 6.62 -33.91
N ASN A 6 -0.88 7.18 -33.62
CA ASN A 6 0.03 6.74 -32.59
C ASN A 6 -0.63 7.05 -31.23
N LYS A 7 -1.46 6.14 -30.69
CA LYS A 7 -1.97 6.26 -29.33
C LYS A 7 -0.90 5.74 -28.38
N SER A 8 0.01 6.62 -27.98
CA SER A 8 0.88 6.37 -26.83
C SER A 8 0.01 6.02 -25.62
N PRO A 9 0.31 4.95 -24.87
CA PRO A 9 -0.42 4.65 -23.66
C PRO A 9 -0.19 5.80 -22.68
N MET A 10 -1.28 6.39 -22.17
CA MET A 10 -1.21 7.44 -21.16
C MET A 10 -0.40 6.91 -19.97
N ILE A 11 0.82 7.41 -19.83
CA ILE A 11 1.65 7.21 -18.65
C ILE A 11 0.96 7.98 -17.53
N ASN A 12 0.27 7.25 -16.64
CA ASN A 12 -0.30 7.81 -15.44
C ASN A 12 0.85 8.25 -14.53
N THR A 13 1.16 9.55 -14.54
CA THR A 13 2.27 10.18 -13.79
C THR A 13 2.06 10.20 -12.27
N CYS A 14 1.00 9.59 -11.75
CA CYS A 14 0.80 9.41 -10.32
C CYS A 14 1.21 7.99 -9.92
N GLY A 15 2.41 7.85 -9.35
CA GLY A 15 2.97 6.60 -8.83
C GLY A 15 2.26 5.99 -7.60
N GLY A 16 0.95 6.17 -7.48
CA GLY A 16 0.10 5.46 -6.52
C GLY A 16 -0.65 4.33 -7.20
N ILE A 17 -0.90 3.23 -6.48
CA ILE A 17 -1.76 2.14 -6.96
C ILE A 17 -3.20 2.64 -6.86
N SER A 18 -3.66 3.39 -7.85
CA SER A 18 -5.06 3.82 -7.95
C SER A 18 -5.65 3.30 -9.24
N SER A 19 -5.74 1.97 -9.33
CA SER A 19 -6.67 1.32 -10.26
C SER A 19 -8.07 1.27 -9.61
N PRO A 20 -9.16 1.51 -10.35
CA PRO A 20 -10.53 1.26 -9.86
C PRO A 20 -10.70 -0.18 -9.34
N TYR A 21 -9.94 -1.13 -9.89
CA TYR A 21 -9.88 -2.52 -9.43
C TYR A 21 -9.42 -2.65 -7.97
N HIS A 22 -8.47 -1.83 -7.53
CA HIS A 22 -7.94 -1.83 -6.17
C HIS A 22 -8.95 -1.29 -5.16
N GLU A 23 -9.82 -0.38 -5.61
CA GLU A 23 -10.90 0.18 -4.80
C GLU A 23 -12.11 -0.77 -4.71
N GLU A 24 -12.34 -1.58 -5.74
CA GLU A 24 -13.32 -2.67 -5.73
C GLU A 24 -12.85 -3.86 -4.89
N LEU A 25 -11.58 -4.29 -5.02
CA LEU A 25 -10.95 -5.25 -4.12
C LEU A 25 -10.95 -4.75 -2.68
N TRP A 26 -10.72 -3.46 -2.46
CA TRP A 26 -10.85 -2.81 -1.16
C TRP A 26 -12.26 -2.92 -0.58
N LYS A 27 -13.30 -2.74 -1.39
CA LYS A 27 -14.69 -2.94 -0.95
C LYS A 27 -14.98 -4.43 -0.68
N LEU A 28 -14.54 -5.32 -1.56
CA LEU A 28 -14.81 -6.76 -1.46
C LEU A 28 -14.10 -7.40 -0.25
N ASN A 29 -12.84 -7.09 -0.03
CA ASN A 29 -12.04 -7.69 1.04
C ASN A 29 -12.43 -7.22 2.45
N PHE A 30 -13.12 -6.08 2.57
CA PHE A 30 -13.39 -5.44 3.87
C PHE A 30 -14.87 -5.14 4.15
N GLN A 31 -15.80 -5.51 3.25
CA GLN A 31 -17.25 -5.44 3.50
C GLN A 31 -17.68 -6.18 4.78
N HIS A 32 -16.99 -7.26 5.14
CA HIS A 32 -17.26 -8.01 6.38
C HIS A 32 -16.80 -7.30 7.67
N LEU A 33 -15.87 -6.33 7.58
CA LEU A 33 -15.44 -5.53 8.74
C LEU A 33 -16.41 -4.39 9.08
N SER A 34 -17.27 -4.02 8.14
CA SER A 34 -18.31 -3.00 8.32
C SER A 34 -19.61 -3.52 8.97
N GLY A 35 -19.57 -4.69 9.59
CA GLY A 35 -20.72 -5.28 10.28
C GLY A 35 -21.40 -4.31 11.25
N GLU A 36 -22.67 -4.01 10.94
CA GLU A 36 -23.72 -3.44 11.77
C GLU A 36 -23.25 -2.51 12.90
N ARG A 37 -23.16 -1.20 12.62
CA ARG A 37 -23.47 -0.16 13.62
C ARG A 37 -23.70 1.16 12.91
N GLY A 38 -24.95 1.58 12.86
CA GLY A 38 -25.37 2.90 12.40
C GLY A 38 -24.82 3.99 13.30
N HIS A 39 -23.63 4.50 13.01
CA HIS A 39 -23.09 5.77 13.48
C HIS A 39 -21.89 6.10 12.59
N LYS A 40 -21.93 7.25 11.90
CA LYS A 40 -20.88 7.83 11.02
C LYS A 40 -19.61 6.96 10.96
N SER A 41 -19.55 6.07 9.96
CA SER A 41 -18.53 5.03 9.86
C SER A 41 -17.14 5.65 9.94
N ARG A 42 -16.42 5.36 11.03
CA ARG A 42 -14.98 5.65 11.07
C ARG A 42 -14.33 4.92 9.90
N PRO A 43 -13.41 5.55 9.16
CA PRO A 43 -12.76 4.89 8.04
C PRO A 43 -12.08 3.60 8.56
N ILE A 44 -12.29 2.50 7.83
CA ILE A 44 -11.80 1.16 8.18
C ILE A 44 -10.26 1.16 8.29
N PHE A 45 -9.62 1.98 7.44
CA PHE A 45 -8.18 2.21 7.45
C PHE A 45 -7.85 3.63 7.89
N SER A 46 -6.71 3.78 8.55
CA SER A 46 -6.22 5.08 9.01
C SER A 46 -5.61 5.89 7.85
N ILE A 47 -5.35 5.26 6.70
CA ILE A 47 -4.63 5.82 5.55
C ILE A 47 -5.55 5.85 4.36
N THR A 48 -5.60 7.00 3.68
CA THR A 48 -6.36 7.19 2.45
C THR A 48 -5.44 7.60 1.30
N LYS A 49 -5.95 7.56 0.06
CA LYS A 49 -5.23 8.05 -1.12
C LYS A 49 -4.85 9.53 -0.97
N GLU A 50 -5.75 10.32 -0.39
CA GLU A 50 -5.54 11.74 -0.11
C GLU A 50 -4.40 11.93 0.91
N PHE A 51 -4.35 11.11 1.96
CA PHE A 51 -3.24 11.13 2.91
C PHE A 51 -1.91 10.87 2.22
N ILE A 52 -1.81 9.80 1.40
CA ILE A 52 -0.58 9.43 0.68
C ILE A 52 -0.13 10.54 -0.26
N LEU A 53 -1.06 11.11 -1.03
CA LEU A 53 -0.77 12.19 -1.97
C LEU A 53 -0.25 13.43 -1.22
N ARG A 54 -0.92 13.81 -0.14
CA ARG A 54 -0.57 14.97 0.67
C ARG A 54 0.77 14.78 1.39
N PHE A 55 1.01 13.58 1.93
CA PHE A 55 2.28 13.18 2.54
C PHE A 55 3.46 13.32 1.55
N ASN A 56 3.27 12.85 0.31
CA ASN A 56 4.34 12.84 -0.70
C ASN A 56 4.59 14.20 -1.36
N GLN A 57 3.62 15.11 -1.35
CA GLN A 57 3.69 16.36 -2.13
C GLN A 57 3.79 17.63 -1.28
N THR A 58 3.52 17.58 0.02
CA THR A 58 3.58 18.79 0.86
C THR A 58 4.98 19.40 0.88
N GLN A 59 5.04 20.72 0.68
CA GLN A 59 6.26 21.53 0.81
C GLN A 59 6.29 22.31 2.13
N ASN A 60 5.19 22.29 2.89
CA ASN A 60 5.09 22.98 4.17
C ASN A 60 5.80 22.16 5.25
N SER A 61 6.89 22.69 5.80
CA SER A 61 7.69 21.99 6.82
C SER A 61 6.90 21.61 8.07
N LYS A 62 5.93 22.43 8.49
CA LYS A 62 5.11 22.14 9.67
C LYS A 62 4.11 21.02 9.38
N GLU A 63 3.42 21.10 8.24
CA GLU A 63 2.48 20.07 7.81
C GLU A 63 3.18 18.73 7.58
N LYS A 64 4.39 18.75 7.00
CA LYS A 64 5.22 17.56 6.80
C LYS A 64 5.52 16.84 8.12
N GLU A 65 5.91 17.59 9.16
CA GLU A 65 6.18 17.02 10.48
C GLU A 65 4.90 16.42 11.11
N GLU A 66 3.77 17.12 11.00
CA GLU A 66 2.49 16.62 11.50
C GLU A 66 2.05 15.32 10.79
N LEU A 67 2.25 15.24 9.48
CA LEU A 67 1.97 14.04 8.69
C LEU A 67 2.93 12.88 9.02
N LEU A 68 4.21 13.16 9.28
CA LEU A 68 5.18 12.17 9.75
C LEU A 68 4.79 11.60 11.11
N GLU A 69 4.45 12.45 12.07
CA GLU A 69 3.98 12.01 13.39
C GLU A 69 2.70 11.17 13.31
N LEU A 70 1.79 11.51 12.38
CA LEU A 70 0.61 10.70 12.12
C LEU A 70 0.98 9.34 11.52
N ALA A 71 1.88 9.31 10.53
CA ALA A 71 2.37 8.06 9.93
C ALA A 71 3.04 7.15 10.97
N ARG A 72 3.86 7.69 11.86
CA ARG A 72 4.50 6.95 12.98
C ARG A 72 3.48 6.32 13.91
N LYS A 73 2.40 7.04 14.25
CA LYS A 73 1.29 6.50 15.06
C LYS A 73 0.57 5.36 14.33
N ILE A 74 0.41 5.46 13.02
CA ILE A 74 -0.22 4.41 12.22
C ILE A 74 0.69 3.18 12.15
N ILE A 75 1.99 3.36 11.92
CA ILE A 75 3.00 2.27 11.98
C ILE A 75 2.90 1.52 13.31
N PHE A 76 2.89 2.23 14.44
CA PHE A 76 2.78 1.60 15.76
C PHE A 76 1.51 0.73 15.88
N ARG A 77 0.39 1.20 15.35
CA ARG A 77 -0.87 0.43 15.31
C ARG A 77 -0.74 -0.79 14.40
N CYS A 78 -0.18 -0.63 13.20
CA CYS A 78 0.03 -1.72 12.26
C CYS A 78 0.96 -2.80 12.84
N LYS A 79 2.04 -2.45 13.54
CA LYS A 79 2.92 -3.42 14.23
C LYS A 79 2.16 -4.32 15.21
N ARG A 80 1.18 -3.76 15.94
CA ARG A 80 0.30 -4.54 16.82
C ARG A 80 -0.67 -5.43 16.04
N LYS A 81 -1.27 -4.91 14.96
CA LYS A 81 -2.19 -5.67 14.10
C LYS A 81 -1.50 -6.78 13.31
N LEU A 82 -0.20 -6.66 13.00
CA LEU A 82 0.61 -7.70 12.37
C LEU A 82 1.07 -8.77 13.37
N GLY A 83 0.98 -8.52 14.68
CA GLY A 83 1.48 -9.44 15.68
C GLY A 83 3.00 -9.64 15.63
N LEU A 84 3.77 -8.61 15.28
CA LEU A 84 5.24 -8.76 15.10
C LEU A 84 5.96 -9.24 16.37
N LYS A 85 5.42 -8.92 17.56
CA LYS A 85 5.98 -9.38 18.85
C LYS A 85 5.45 -10.74 19.29
N THR A 86 4.42 -11.25 18.60
CA THR A 86 3.64 -12.43 18.98
C THR A 86 3.52 -13.41 17.81
N LEU A 87 4.45 -13.34 16.85
CA LEU A 87 4.54 -14.22 15.68
C LEU A 87 3.21 -14.36 14.93
N GLY A 88 2.51 -13.25 14.72
CA GLY A 88 1.24 -13.23 13.98
C GLY A 88 0.05 -13.79 14.75
N CYS A 89 0.14 -13.99 16.07
CA CYS A 89 -0.96 -14.44 16.91
C CYS A 89 -1.38 -13.40 17.96
N GLY A 90 -2.65 -13.40 18.35
CA GLY A 90 -3.13 -12.65 19.52
C GLY A 90 -4.39 -11.82 19.27
N LYS A 91 -4.98 -11.33 20.36
CA LYS A 91 -6.30 -10.67 20.37
C LYS A 91 -6.41 -9.44 19.44
N HIS A 92 -5.31 -8.76 19.19
CA HIS A 92 -5.28 -7.55 18.36
C HIS A 92 -4.73 -7.80 16.95
N VAL A 93 -4.35 -9.04 16.65
CA VAL A 93 -3.79 -9.40 15.36
C VAL A 93 -4.92 -9.59 14.36
N HIS A 94 -4.76 -8.96 13.20
CA HIS A 94 -5.68 -9.06 12.09
C HIS A 94 -4.88 -8.93 10.79
N LEU A 95 -4.26 -10.02 10.36
CA LEU A 95 -3.25 -10.03 9.30
C LEU A 95 -3.75 -9.44 7.97
N PRO A 96 -4.92 -9.82 7.43
CA PRO A 96 -5.37 -9.29 6.13
C PRO A 96 -5.47 -7.77 6.10
N ALA A 97 -6.19 -7.19 7.08
CA ALA A 97 -6.31 -5.74 7.20
C ALA A 97 -4.97 -5.06 7.49
N ALA A 98 -4.10 -5.68 8.29
CA ALA A 98 -2.79 -5.12 8.62
C ALA A 98 -1.88 -5.04 7.39
N TRP A 99 -1.79 -6.12 6.59
CA TRP A 99 -1.00 -6.12 5.36
C TRP A 99 -1.49 -5.09 4.35
N THR A 100 -2.81 -4.97 4.19
CA THR A 100 -3.38 -3.93 3.32
C THR A 100 -3.04 -2.52 3.79
N GLU A 101 -3.20 -2.22 5.09
CA GLU A 101 -2.87 -0.90 5.64
C GLU A 101 -1.37 -0.59 5.48
N VAL A 102 -0.51 -1.61 5.62
CA VAL A 102 0.94 -1.48 5.43
C VAL A 102 1.32 -1.27 3.97
N ILE A 103 0.64 -1.90 3.01
CA ILE A 103 0.84 -1.61 1.58
C ILE A 103 0.49 -0.14 1.26
N TYR A 104 -0.53 0.44 1.88
CA TYR A 104 -0.81 1.87 1.75
C TYR A 104 0.28 2.74 2.40
N LEU A 105 0.79 2.37 3.59
CA LEU A 105 1.94 3.07 4.20
C LEU A 105 3.17 3.02 3.30
N ALA A 106 3.42 1.90 2.63
CA ALA A 106 4.57 1.72 1.76
C ALA A 106 4.57 2.64 0.53
N GLN A 107 3.46 3.35 0.27
CA GLN A 107 3.36 4.40 -0.75
C GLN A 107 3.78 5.79 -0.22
N CYS A 108 3.93 5.98 1.09
CA CYS A 108 4.45 7.20 1.71
C CYS A 108 5.98 7.19 1.66
N LYS A 109 6.58 7.97 0.77
CA LYS A 109 8.02 7.93 0.44
C LYS A 109 8.93 8.23 1.65
N GLY A 110 10.16 7.74 1.61
CA GLY A 110 11.18 7.99 2.64
C GLY A 110 11.11 6.95 3.77
N GLU A 111 11.46 7.36 5.00
CA GLU A 111 11.58 6.46 6.15
C GLU A 111 10.33 5.62 6.44
N ILE A 112 9.15 6.20 6.19
CA ILE A 112 7.85 5.52 6.39
C ILE A 112 7.69 4.34 5.43
N GLN A 113 8.13 4.50 4.18
CA GLN A 113 8.09 3.43 3.18
C GLN A 113 9.01 2.28 3.58
N ASP A 114 10.25 2.58 3.97
CA ASP A 114 11.22 1.56 4.36
C ASP A 114 10.76 0.79 5.59
N GLU A 115 10.25 1.49 6.61
CA GLU A 115 9.72 0.86 7.80
C GLU A 115 8.49 0.00 7.50
N ALA A 116 7.58 0.47 6.63
CA ALA A 116 6.40 -0.26 6.18
C ALA A 116 6.76 -1.55 5.43
N LEU A 117 7.78 -1.52 4.58
CA LEU A 117 8.22 -2.72 3.85
C LEU A 117 8.93 -3.72 4.76
N ASN A 118 9.76 -3.25 5.68
CA ASN A 118 10.42 -4.11 6.66
C ASN A 118 9.41 -4.81 7.58
N MET A 119 8.38 -4.10 8.05
CA MET A 119 7.32 -4.73 8.86
C MET A 119 6.44 -5.70 8.05
N LEU A 120 6.19 -5.41 6.78
CA LEU A 120 5.48 -6.33 5.89
C LEU A 120 6.27 -7.63 5.70
N TYR A 121 7.56 -7.50 5.38
CA TYR A 121 8.47 -8.63 5.22
C TYR A 121 8.52 -9.50 6.48
N ALA A 122 8.80 -8.90 7.64
CA ALA A 122 8.87 -9.62 8.91
C ALA A 122 7.54 -10.30 9.27
N SER A 123 6.40 -9.69 8.93
CA SER A 123 5.10 -10.31 9.16
C SER A 123 4.84 -11.49 8.24
N LEU A 124 5.20 -11.40 6.96
CA LEU A 124 4.98 -12.47 6.00
C LEU A 124 5.88 -13.68 6.27
N ASP A 125 7.07 -13.47 6.83
CA ASP A 125 8.02 -14.53 7.20
C ASP A 125 7.51 -15.41 8.36
N HIS A 126 6.77 -14.82 9.30
CA HIS A 126 6.35 -15.52 10.52
C HIS A 126 4.85 -15.80 10.61
N ALA A 127 4.02 -15.25 9.73
CA ALA A 127 2.58 -15.45 9.77
C ALA A 127 2.18 -16.88 9.37
N SER A 128 1.28 -17.48 10.15
CA SER A 128 0.54 -18.66 9.70
C SER A 128 -0.51 -18.26 8.67
N PHE A 129 -0.50 -18.89 7.49
CA PHE A 129 -1.47 -18.61 6.44
C PHE A 129 -2.76 -19.42 6.63
N ASP A 130 -3.88 -18.79 6.30
CA ASP A 130 -5.22 -19.37 6.26
C ASP A 130 -5.89 -18.97 4.94
N TYR A 131 -6.91 -19.71 4.51
CA TYR A 131 -7.65 -19.44 3.27
C TYR A 131 -8.27 -18.05 3.25
N ASP A 132 -8.75 -17.57 4.40
CA ASP A 132 -9.30 -16.22 4.56
C ASP A 132 -8.26 -15.11 4.32
N HIS A 133 -6.98 -15.45 4.30
CA HIS A 133 -5.88 -14.51 4.03
C HIS A 133 -5.57 -14.34 2.53
N LEU A 134 -6.00 -15.29 1.68
CA LEU A 134 -5.66 -15.30 0.26
C LEU A 134 -5.98 -13.98 -0.46
N PRO A 135 -7.16 -13.34 -0.29
CA PRO A 135 -7.45 -12.11 -1.01
C PRO A 135 -6.49 -10.96 -0.65
N ALA A 136 -6.08 -10.86 0.61
CA ALA A 136 -5.09 -9.86 1.03
C ALA A 136 -3.69 -10.18 0.52
N LEU A 137 -3.32 -11.46 0.41
CA LEU A 137 -2.03 -11.87 -0.15
C LEU A 137 -1.93 -11.57 -1.64
N PHE A 138 -2.98 -11.86 -2.42
CA PHE A 138 -3.02 -11.48 -3.84
C PHE A 138 -2.90 -9.97 -4.01
N PHE A 139 -3.63 -9.21 -3.20
CA PHE A 139 -3.53 -7.75 -3.17
C PHE A 139 -2.10 -7.27 -2.87
N VAL A 140 -1.43 -7.86 -1.87
CA VAL A 140 -0.04 -7.55 -1.53
C VAL A 140 0.89 -7.85 -2.70
N ALA A 141 0.77 -9.03 -3.30
CA ALA A 141 1.60 -9.45 -4.43
C ALA A 141 1.41 -8.52 -5.64
N GLU A 142 0.18 -8.24 -6.03
CA GLU A 142 -0.14 -7.29 -7.10
C GLU A 142 0.43 -5.90 -6.84
N SER A 143 0.30 -5.42 -5.60
CA SER A 143 0.79 -4.09 -5.21
C SER A 143 2.31 -3.99 -5.29
N VAL A 144 3.02 -5.03 -4.84
CA VAL A 144 4.48 -5.10 -4.92
C VAL A 144 4.94 -5.23 -6.38
N LEU A 145 4.30 -6.09 -7.17
CA LEU A 145 4.59 -6.26 -8.60
C LEU A 145 4.37 -4.96 -9.38
N TYR A 146 3.25 -4.28 -9.15
CA TYR A 146 2.98 -2.98 -9.77
C TYR A 146 4.09 -1.98 -9.49
N ARG A 147 4.54 -1.87 -8.23
CA ARG A 147 5.64 -0.98 -7.86
C ARG A 147 6.95 -1.37 -8.56
N LEU A 148 7.31 -2.65 -8.59
CA LEU A 148 8.51 -3.11 -9.28
C LEU A 148 8.46 -2.79 -10.78
N CYS A 149 7.30 -2.92 -11.43
CA CYS A 149 7.09 -2.52 -12.81
C CYS A 149 7.25 -1.01 -13.01
N CYS A 150 6.70 -0.20 -12.11
CA CYS A 150 6.91 1.26 -12.13
C CYS A 150 8.40 1.60 -12.00
N ASP A 151 9.10 1.01 -11.03
CA ASP A 151 10.52 1.27 -10.80
C ASP A 151 11.39 0.82 -12.00
N ALA A 152 11.06 -0.32 -12.60
CA ALA A 152 11.75 -0.83 -13.79
C ALA A 152 11.51 0.07 -15.01
N SER A 153 10.29 0.57 -15.22
CA SER A 153 9.99 1.50 -16.32
C SER A 153 10.69 2.86 -16.17
N LEU A 154 10.87 3.32 -14.93
CA LEU A 154 11.66 4.52 -14.62
C LEU A 154 13.18 4.32 -14.84
N LYS A 155 13.66 3.07 -14.73
CA LYS A 155 15.05 2.69 -15.05
C LYS A 155 15.20 2.36 -16.55
N THR A 156 14.97 3.36 -17.40
CA THR A 156 15.02 3.22 -18.87
C THR A 156 16.42 2.90 -19.45
N TYR A 157 17.45 2.71 -18.61
CA TYR A 157 18.85 2.57 -19.04
C TYR A 157 19.51 1.20 -18.77
N LEU A 158 18.79 0.21 -18.25
CA LEU A 158 19.38 -1.13 -18.06
C LEU A 158 19.30 -2.04 -19.29
N TYR A 159 18.48 -1.69 -20.30
CA TYR A 159 18.26 -2.53 -21.49
C TYR A 159 19.03 -2.08 -22.75
N SER A 160 19.91 -1.08 -22.64
CA SER A 160 20.57 -0.46 -23.81
C SER A 160 22.11 -0.59 -23.87
N VAL A 161 22.73 -1.38 -22.98
CA VAL A 161 24.21 -1.52 -22.96
C VAL A 161 24.73 -2.87 -23.50
N GLU A 162 23.88 -3.83 -23.82
CA GLU A 162 24.32 -5.13 -24.35
C GLU A 162 23.72 -5.47 -25.72
N ILE A 163 23.98 -4.62 -26.72
CA ILE A 163 24.06 -5.09 -28.10
C ILE A 163 25.26 -4.39 -28.75
N LYS A 164 26.38 -5.11 -28.84
CA LYS A 164 27.55 -4.75 -29.65
C LYS A 164 28.03 -5.97 -30.40
#